data_AF-A0A7C7WGV9-F1
#
_entry.id   AF-A0A7C7WGV9-F1
#
_cell.length_a   1.000
_cell.length_b   1.000
_cell.length_c   1.000
_cell.angle_alpha   90.00
_cell.angle_beta   90.00
_cell.angle_gamma   90.00
#
_symmetry.space_group_name_H-M   'P 1'
#
loop_
_entity.id
_entity.type
_entity.pdbx_description
1 polymer ?
#
loop_
_entity_poly.entity_id
_entity_poly.type
_entity_poly.pdbx_seq_one_letter_code
_entity_poly.pdbx_strand_id
1 'polypeptide(L)'
;MTPSKAMFPGSRTVQMRQIIYAVLIAALASASPVWAQPNPWAGSWRGTISTAQAQNPVVPLADTADVAATAAETPAAPVTENTGVTLTLAGEPGAYTGIVTGFAPGREIRLSNIETTDTELTLEGSADTDFGPLALSYSLTRDERTLSGAGRITLGDHGFDVTIELTRRRRAEVPQPQVEQRIGYFTGSWTFEYTGGEFPPLSIGTRSGTVTFTDIAHGPFVAGEVFGEPYSETWTIGFDAVAQSLVWHEALSTGQRLIALGNWTSPIGITFLTMPMEAEGRLFVLRRLMQVTSDTSFAVTDEFSVDGGPFQRLGNGAYVRQN
;
A
#
# COMPACT_ATOMS: atom_id res chain seq x y z
N MET A 1 -43.66 -55.44 23.65
CA MET A 1 -43.68 -54.57 22.46
C MET A 1 -42.71 -53.44 22.72
N THR A 2 -41.58 -53.46 22.04
CA THR A 2 -40.40 -52.60 22.28
C THR A 2 -40.33 -51.56 21.17
N PRO A 3 -40.03 -50.27 21.44
CA PRO A 3 -39.98 -49.27 20.39
C PRO A 3 -38.64 -49.31 19.65
N SER A 4 -38.74 -49.26 18.32
CA SER A 4 -37.62 -49.15 17.38
C SER A 4 -37.02 -47.73 17.42
N LYS A 5 -35.69 -47.67 17.57
CA LYS A 5 -34.90 -46.44 17.57
C LYS A 5 -34.32 -46.23 16.17
N ALA A 6 -34.84 -45.25 15.45
CA ALA A 6 -34.30 -44.84 14.14
C ALA A 6 -32.98 -44.07 14.32
N MET A 7 -31.97 -44.44 13.53
CA MET A 7 -30.61 -43.90 13.51
C MET A 7 -30.46 -43.00 12.28
N PHE A 8 -30.09 -41.73 12.48
CA PHE A 8 -29.72 -40.78 11.42
C PHE A 8 -28.25 -40.99 11.00
N PRO A 9 -27.91 -41.04 9.70
CA PRO A 9 -26.52 -40.88 9.24
C PRO A 9 -26.34 -39.53 8.53
N GLY A 10 -25.46 -38.66 9.05
CA GLY A 10 -25.10 -37.43 8.35
C GLY A 10 -24.19 -36.49 9.15
N SER A 11 -22.93 -36.88 9.42
CA SER A 11 -21.97 -35.95 10.03
C SER A 11 -20.50 -36.12 9.63
N ARG A 12 -20.16 -37.00 8.68
CA ARG A 12 -18.74 -37.29 8.37
C ARG A 12 -18.07 -36.33 7.38
N THR A 13 -18.80 -35.52 6.63
CA THR A 13 -18.22 -34.68 5.57
C THR A 13 -17.71 -33.32 6.04
N VAL A 14 -18.12 -32.84 7.21
CA VAL A 14 -17.75 -31.49 7.71
C VAL A 14 -16.41 -31.49 8.44
N GLN A 15 -16.04 -32.59 9.11
CA GLN A 15 -14.80 -32.68 9.89
C GLN A 15 -13.52 -32.66 9.04
N MET A 16 -13.57 -33.12 7.78
CA MET A 16 -12.36 -33.29 6.97
C MET A 16 -11.85 -31.98 6.34
N ARG A 17 -12.72 -30.96 6.20
CA ARG A 17 -12.30 -29.63 5.71
C ARG A 17 -11.64 -28.76 6.79
N GLN A 18 -12.02 -28.93 8.06
CA GLN A 18 -11.43 -28.15 9.17
C GLN A 18 -9.98 -28.54 9.48
N ILE A 19 -9.60 -29.80 9.26
CA ILE A 19 -8.24 -30.29 9.53
C ILE A 19 -7.23 -29.74 8.51
N ILE A 20 -7.65 -29.52 7.26
CA ILE A 20 -6.78 -28.96 6.20
C ILE A 20 -6.46 -27.48 6.46
N TYR A 21 -7.42 -26.71 6.99
CA TYR A 21 -7.18 -25.30 7.36
C TYR A 21 -6.27 -25.15 8.59
N ALA A 22 -6.37 -26.05 9.56
CA ALA A 22 -5.51 -26.01 10.76
C ALA A 22 -4.02 -26.26 10.44
N VAL A 23 -3.72 -27.12 9.46
CA VAL A 23 -2.34 -27.41 9.05
C VAL A 23 -1.73 -26.26 8.22
N LEU A 24 -2.55 -25.53 7.44
CA LEU A 24 -2.08 -24.35 6.70
C LEU A 24 -1.73 -23.17 7.64
N ILE A 25 -2.46 -23.02 8.76
CA ILE A 25 -2.20 -21.98 9.76
C ILE A 25 -0.92 -22.28 10.57
N ALA A 26 -0.66 -23.56 10.89
CA ALA A 26 0.56 -23.95 11.60
C ALA A 26 1.84 -23.78 10.76
N ALA A 27 1.75 -23.90 9.43
CA ALA A 27 2.89 -23.72 8.53
C ALA A 27 3.30 -22.24 8.34
N LEU A 28 2.40 -21.28 8.61
CA LEU A 28 2.72 -19.84 8.56
C LEU A 28 3.30 -19.29 9.88
N ALA A 29 3.27 -20.05 10.97
CA ALA A 29 3.64 -19.57 12.31
C ALA A 29 5.10 -19.88 12.72
N SER A 30 5.92 -20.47 11.86
CA SER A 30 7.27 -20.97 12.20
C SER A 30 8.46 -20.20 11.61
N ALA A 31 8.26 -18.98 11.11
CA ALA A 31 9.38 -18.07 10.80
C ALA A 31 9.84 -17.35 12.08
N SER A 32 10.90 -17.86 12.70
CA SER A 32 11.54 -17.24 13.87
C SER A 32 12.14 -15.86 13.50
N PRO A 33 12.16 -14.87 14.41
CA PRO A 33 12.89 -13.63 14.19
C PRO A 33 14.38 -13.89 14.40
N VAL A 34 15.09 -14.23 13.32
CA VAL A 34 16.52 -13.98 13.24
C VAL A 34 16.70 -12.47 13.35
N TRP A 35 17.60 -12.00 14.21
CA TRP A 35 17.97 -10.59 14.31
C TRP A 35 18.61 -10.19 12.98
N ALA A 36 17.77 -9.78 12.04
CA ALA A 36 18.21 -9.29 10.74
C ALA A 36 19.08 -8.06 10.98
N GLN A 37 20.34 -8.12 10.55
CA GLN A 37 21.13 -6.91 10.37
C GLN A 37 20.27 -5.91 9.59
N PRO A 38 20.22 -4.63 10.00
CA PRO A 38 19.45 -3.62 9.28
C PRO A 38 19.87 -3.65 7.82
N ASN A 39 18.95 -4.05 6.93
CA ASN A 39 19.28 -4.22 5.53
C ASN A 39 19.85 -2.88 4.98
N PRO A 40 21.10 -2.88 4.48
CA PRO A 40 21.79 -1.66 4.10
C PRO A 40 21.17 -0.97 2.86
N TRP A 41 20.53 -1.74 1.99
CA TRP A 41 20.04 -1.31 0.68
C TRP A 41 18.52 -1.08 0.67
N ALA A 42 17.76 -1.86 1.44
CA ALA A 42 16.30 -1.77 1.48
C ALA A 42 15.82 -0.39 1.94
N GLY A 43 14.73 0.10 1.35
CA GLY A 43 14.10 1.37 1.68
C GLY A 43 13.97 2.32 0.49
N SER A 44 13.59 3.56 0.79
CA SER A 44 13.36 4.61 -0.20
C SER A 44 14.50 5.62 -0.21
N TRP A 45 15.05 5.84 -1.40
CA TRP A 45 16.14 6.75 -1.70
C TRP A 45 15.61 7.82 -2.64
N ARG A 46 15.88 9.09 -2.36
CA ARG A 46 15.40 10.22 -3.17
C ARG A 46 16.53 11.19 -3.45
N GLY A 47 16.56 11.70 -4.68
CA GLY A 47 17.46 12.79 -5.02
C GLY A 47 17.31 13.16 -6.48
N THR A 48 18.43 13.46 -7.13
CA THR A 48 18.44 14.08 -8.45
C THR A 48 19.32 13.30 -9.43
N ILE A 49 18.91 13.37 -10.69
CA ILE A 49 19.69 12.96 -11.85
C ILE A 49 20.07 14.21 -12.60
N SER A 50 21.35 14.31 -12.97
CA SER A 50 21.90 15.42 -13.74
C SER A 50 22.55 14.90 -15.02
N THR A 51 22.33 15.62 -16.12
CA THR A 51 23.03 15.39 -17.39
C THR A 51 24.15 16.41 -17.56
N ALA A 52 25.31 15.96 -18.05
CA ALA A 52 26.30 16.88 -18.58
C ALA A 52 25.88 17.25 -20.00
N GLN A 53 25.43 18.48 -20.25
CA GLN A 53 25.22 18.92 -21.63
C GLN A 53 26.55 18.92 -22.38
N ALA A 54 26.64 18.13 -23.45
CA ALA A 54 27.72 18.22 -24.41
C ALA A 54 27.69 19.59 -25.09
N GLN A 55 28.79 20.33 -25.01
CA GLN A 55 28.99 21.58 -25.74
C GLN A 55 28.87 21.30 -27.24
N ASN A 56 27.81 21.81 -27.88
CA ASN A 56 27.77 21.89 -29.33
C ASN A 56 28.76 22.97 -29.78
N PRO A 57 29.82 22.67 -30.56
CA PRO A 57 30.62 23.72 -31.16
C PRO A 57 29.77 24.43 -32.21
N VAL A 58 29.38 25.67 -31.95
CA VAL A 58 28.85 26.57 -32.97
C VAL A 58 29.95 26.74 -34.01
N VAL A 59 29.78 26.14 -35.19
CA VAL A 59 30.60 26.43 -36.37
C VAL A 59 30.09 27.78 -36.92
N PRO A 60 30.88 28.87 -36.88
CA PRO A 60 30.45 30.12 -37.48
C PRO A 60 30.57 30.00 -39.00
N LEU A 61 29.45 30.14 -39.72
CA LEU A 61 29.50 30.53 -41.13
C LEU A 61 30.01 31.97 -41.18
N ALA A 62 31.24 32.17 -41.62
CA ALA A 62 31.74 33.49 -41.95
C ALA A 62 31.30 33.84 -43.37
N ASP A 63 30.41 34.83 -43.53
CA ASP A 63 30.63 35.85 -44.55
C ASP A 63 29.93 37.19 -44.25
N THR A 64 30.67 38.26 -44.55
CA THR A 64 30.31 39.69 -44.67
C THR A 64 29.96 40.52 -43.42
N ALA A 65 31.02 41.16 -42.90
CA ALA A 65 31.18 42.60 -42.65
C ALA A 65 30.07 43.47 -42.02
N ASP A 66 30.42 44.02 -40.84
CA ASP A 66 30.49 45.46 -40.50
C ASP A 66 29.68 45.93 -39.27
N VAL A 67 30.35 46.83 -38.54
CA VAL A 67 29.93 47.70 -37.43
C VAL A 67 29.87 47.12 -36.01
N ALA A 68 30.79 47.67 -35.20
CA ALA A 68 31.02 47.46 -33.78
C ALA A 68 29.82 47.78 -32.88
N ALA A 69 29.60 46.94 -31.86
CA ALA A 69 29.19 47.37 -30.53
C ALA A 69 29.57 46.30 -29.49
N THR A 70 30.20 46.77 -28.43
CA THR A 70 30.75 46.06 -27.29
C THR A 70 29.66 45.34 -26.49
N ALA A 71 29.72 44.01 -26.41
CA ALA A 71 29.18 43.24 -25.29
C ALA A 71 30.07 42.00 -25.12
N ALA A 72 30.87 41.98 -24.06
CA ALA A 72 31.52 40.76 -23.61
C ALA A 72 30.42 39.85 -23.03
N GLU A 73 29.87 38.95 -23.85
CA GLU A 73 29.08 37.84 -23.35
C GLU A 73 29.98 36.96 -22.49
N THR A 74 29.73 37.00 -21.18
CA THR A 74 30.21 35.97 -20.26
C THR A 74 29.64 34.65 -20.75
N PRO A 75 30.45 33.59 -20.98
CA PRO A 75 29.89 32.30 -21.37
C PRO A 75 28.90 31.85 -20.30
N ALA A 76 27.64 31.65 -20.68
CA ALA A 76 26.61 31.18 -19.78
C ALA A 76 27.08 29.89 -19.10
N ALA A 77 26.98 29.84 -17.78
CA ALA A 77 27.25 28.61 -17.02
C ALA A 77 26.39 27.47 -17.58
N PRO A 78 26.91 26.24 -17.67
CA PRO A 78 26.13 25.10 -18.15
C PRO A 78 24.85 24.97 -17.31
N VAL A 79 23.70 24.95 -17.97
CA VAL A 79 22.41 24.72 -17.31
C VAL A 79 22.36 23.24 -16.96
N THR A 80 22.67 22.89 -15.72
CA THR A 80 22.48 21.52 -15.22
C THR A 80 20.98 21.30 -15.01
N GLU A 81 20.34 20.55 -15.91
CA GLU A 81 18.96 20.11 -15.70
C GLU A 81 18.95 18.96 -14.68
N ASN A 82 18.26 19.19 -13.56
CA ASN A 82 18.12 18.21 -12.48
C ASN A 82 16.72 17.58 -12.53
N THR A 83 16.65 16.27 -12.73
CA THR A 83 15.40 15.50 -12.65
C THR A 83 15.29 14.83 -11.29
N GLY A 84 14.21 15.09 -10.55
CA GLY A 84 13.96 14.45 -9.25
C GLY A 84 13.50 13.00 -9.41
N VAL A 85 14.18 12.07 -8.74
CA VAL A 85 13.85 10.63 -8.81
C VAL A 85 13.74 9.99 -7.42
N THR A 86 12.95 8.92 -7.34
CA THR A 86 12.83 8.07 -6.15
C THR A 86 13.09 6.61 -6.52
N LEU A 87 14.06 5.99 -5.85
CA LEU A 87 14.36 4.56 -5.93
C LEU A 87 13.81 3.87 -4.67
N THR A 88 13.07 2.78 -4.84
CA THR A 88 12.59 1.95 -3.73
C THR A 88 13.08 0.52 -3.91
N LEU A 89 13.77 0.01 -2.90
CA LEU A 89 14.27 -1.38 -2.85
C LEU A 89 13.60 -2.14 -1.70
N ALA A 90 13.13 -3.35 -1.96
CA ALA A 90 12.53 -4.23 -0.97
C ALA A 90 13.07 -5.67 -1.13
N GLY A 91 13.27 -6.36 -0.02
CA GLY A 91 13.78 -7.73 0.01
C GLY A 91 15.01 -7.89 0.91
N GLU A 92 15.73 -8.98 0.70
CA GLU A 92 16.93 -9.37 1.44
C GLU A 92 18.17 -9.31 0.53
N PRO A 93 19.40 -9.28 1.09
CA PRO A 93 20.63 -9.35 0.30
C PRO A 93 20.60 -10.49 -0.72
N GLY A 94 20.77 -10.16 -2.01
CA GLY A 94 20.75 -11.12 -3.12
C GLY A 94 19.36 -11.45 -3.68
N ALA A 95 18.27 -10.91 -3.12
CA ALA A 95 16.90 -11.13 -3.59
C ALA A 95 16.08 -9.82 -3.57
N TYR A 96 16.70 -8.71 -3.97
CA TYR A 96 16.01 -7.43 -4.02
C TYR A 96 15.03 -7.37 -5.18
N THR A 97 13.93 -6.68 -4.92
CA THR A 97 13.02 -6.14 -5.92
C THR A 97 13.00 -4.63 -5.78
N GLY A 98 12.64 -3.90 -6.83
CA GLY A 98 12.56 -2.46 -6.70
C GLY A 98 11.90 -1.75 -7.86
N ILE A 99 11.62 -0.48 -7.62
CA ILE A 99 11.02 0.45 -8.57
C ILE A 99 11.75 1.78 -8.56
N VAL A 100 11.78 2.44 -9.72
CA VAL A 100 12.21 3.83 -9.86
C VAL A 100 11.05 4.66 -10.39
N THR A 101 10.85 5.84 -9.80
CA THR A 101 9.84 6.83 -10.21
C THR A 101 10.48 8.20 -10.37
N GLY A 102 9.85 9.09 -11.15
CA GLY A 102 10.32 10.47 -11.39
C GLY A 102 10.51 10.84 -12.86
N PHE A 103 10.47 9.86 -13.78
CA PHE A 103 10.62 10.10 -15.22
C PHE A 103 9.32 10.51 -15.91
N ALA A 104 8.17 10.09 -15.39
CA ALA A 104 6.85 10.53 -15.82
C ALA A 104 5.84 10.46 -14.66
N PRO A 105 4.85 11.37 -14.59
CA PRO A 105 3.82 11.33 -13.55
C PRO A 105 3.09 9.99 -13.52
N GLY A 106 3.04 9.36 -12.34
CA GLY A 106 2.32 8.11 -12.13
C GLY A 106 2.91 6.87 -12.81
N ARG A 107 4.09 6.96 -13.43
CA ARG A 107 4.75 5.82 -14.08
C ARG A 107 5.90 5.30 -13.22
N GLU A 108 5.91 3.99 -13.04
CA GLU A 108 6.95 3.25 -12.32
C GLU A 108 7.77 2.40 -13.30
N ILE A 109 9.10 2.43 -13.16
CA ILE A 109 10.00 1.49 -13.84
C ILE A 109 10.32 0.39 -12.85
N ARG A 110 9.94 -0.85 -13.17
CA ARG A 110 10.34 -2.02 -12.38
C ARG A 110 11.78 -2.38 -12.71
N LEU A 111 12.55 -2.67 -11.67
CA LEU A 111 13.93 -3.12 -11.83
C LEU A 111 13.94 -4.60 -12.22
N SER A 112 14.65 -4.92 -13.30
CA SER A 112 14.81 -6.27 -13.85
C SER A 112 16.08 -6.95 -13.35
N ASN A 113 17.13 -6.16 -13.08
CA ASN A 113 18.35 -6.65 -12.45
C ASN A 113 18.74 -5.74 -11.27
N ILE A 114 19.13 -6.36 -10.16
CA ILE A 114 19.61 -5.65 -8.96
C ILE A 114 20.74 -6.48 -8.37
N GLU A 115 21.96 -5.95 -8.45
CA GLU A 115 23.15 -6.57 -7.90
C GLU A 115 23.72 -5.67 -6.81
N THR A 116 24.06 -6.26 -5.68
CA THR A 116 24.58 -5.52 -4.52
C THR A 116 25.85 -6.17 -4.01
N THR A 117 26.85 -5.34 -3.71
CA THR A 117 27.99 -5.70 -2.86
C THR A 117 27.83 -5.01 -1.50
N ASP A 118 28.89 -4.93 -0.71
CA ASP A 118 28.88 -4.20 0.56
C ASP A 118 28.73 -2.67 0.34
N THR A 119 29.27 -2.15 -0.76
CA THR A 119 29.35 -0.71 -1.04
C THR A 119 28.79 -0.31 -2.38
N GLU A 120 28.51 -1.24 -3.29
CA GLU A 120 28.04 -0.93 -4.64
C GLU A 120 26.66 -1.54 -4.90
N LEU A 121 25.87 -0.82 -5.69
CA LEU A 121 24.56 -1.20 -6.18
C LEU A 121 24.53 -0.98 -7.69
N THR A 122 24.35 -2.06 -8.44
CA THR A 122 24.09 -2.01 -9.87
C THR A 122 22.63 -2.37 -10.11
N LEU A 123 21.93 -1.57 -10.91
CA LEU A 123 20.52 -1.82 -11.19
C LEU A 123 20.18 -1.53 -12.65
N GLU A 124 19.25 -2.30 -13.17
CA GLU A 124 18.70 -2.14 -14.52
C GLU A 124 17.18 -2.20 -14.46
N GLY A 125 16.51 -1.43 -15.31
CA GLY A 125 15.07 -1.45 -15.43
C GLY A 125 14.60 -0.86 -16.75
N SER A 126 13.40 -1.25 -17.16
CA SER A 126 12.78 -0.72 -18.37
C SER A 126 11.27 -0.55 -18.23
N ALA A 127 10.70 0.33 -19.03
CA ALA A 127 9.27 0.54 -19.16
C ALA A 127 8.91 1.06 -20.54
N ASP A 128 7.74 0.67 -21.06
CA ASP A 128 7.19 1.26 -22.27
C ASP A 128 6.54 2.60 -21.94
N THR A 129 6.94 3.66 -22.65
CA THR A 129 6.37 5.01 -22.51
C THR A 129 5.74 5.46 -23.81
N ASP A 130 4.91 6.49 -23.75
CA ASP A 130 4.29 7.10 -24.93
C ASP A 130 5.33 7.74 -25.87
N PHE A 131 6.55 7.96 -25.39
CA PHE A 131 7.70 8.48 -26.15
C PHE A 131 8.64 7.38 -26.66
N GLY A 132 8.31 6.10 -26.42
CA GLY A 132 9.13 4.95 -26.76
C GLY A 132 9.64 4.16 -25.53
N PRO A 133 10.39 3.08 -25.75
CA PRO A 133 10.95 2.28 -24.67
C PRO A 133 11.94 3.11 -23.85
N LEU A 134 11.75 3.13 -22.54
CA LEU A 134 12.64 3.76 -21.57
C LEU A 134 13.42 2.67 -20.86
N ALA A 135 14.76 2.76 -20.87
CA ALA A 135 15.65 1.87 -20.13
C ALA A 135 16.62 2.68 -19.27
N LEU A 136 16.94 2.15 -18.09
CA LEU A 136 17.94 2.72 -17.19
C LEU A 136 18.93 1.64 -16.75
N SER A 137 20.18 2.04 -16.57
CA SER A 137 21.24 1.23 -15.98
C SER A 137 22.12 2.13 -15.11
N TYR A 138 22.18 1.84 -13.80
CA TYR A 138 22.92 2.64 -12.81
C TYR A 138 23.97 1.80 -12.10
N SER A 139 25.10 2.41 -11.79
CA SER A 139 26.12 1.89 -10.91
C SER A 139 26.39 2.93 -9.82
N LEU A 140 25.95 2.62 -8.59
CA LEU A 140 25.92 3.54 -7.46
C LEU A 140 26.78 3.03 -6.32
N THR A 141 27.56 3.92 -5.72
CA THR A 141 28.31 3.65 -4.49
C THR A 141 27.55 4.21 -3.29
N ARG A 142 27.49 3.43 -2.22
CA ARG A 142 26.89 3.80 -0.95
C ARG A 142 27.93 4.38 0.00
N ASP A 143 27.68 5.61 0.41
CA ASP A 143 28.37 6.25 1.53
C ASP A 143 27.35 6.60 2.60
N GLU A 144 27.36 5.84 3.70
CA GLU A 144 26.37 5.88 4.79
C GLU A 144 24.90 5.89 4.32
N ARG A 145 24.37 7.09 4.08
CA ARG A 145 22.98 7.38 3.71
C ARG A 145 22.85 7.98 2.31
N THR A 146 23.92 8.03 1.55
CA THR A 146 23.94 8.56 0.19
C THR A 146 24.28 7.45 -0.79
N LEU A 147 23.59 7.44 -1.92
CA LEU A 147 23.95 6.68 -3.11
C LEU A 147 24.37 7.69 -4.17
N SER A 148 25.60 7.59 -4.63
CA SER A 148 26.11 8.45 -5.69
C SER A 148 26.80 7.60 -6.74
N GLY A 149 26.62 7.95 -8.01
CA GLY A 149 27.29 7.26 -9.09
C GLY A 149 26.83 7.69 -10.46
N ALA A 150 27.24 6.92 -11.45
CA ALA A 150 26.92 7.17 -12.84
C ALA A 150 25.82 6.23 -13.32
N GLY A 151 25.15 6.63 -14.38
CA GLY A 151 24.13 5.84 -15.02
C GLY A 151 23.97 6.19 -16.48
N ARG A 152 23.19 5.39 -17.18
CA ARG A 152 22.72 5.68 -18.53
C ARG A 152 21.21 5.57 -18.56
N ILE A 153 20.58 6.53 -19.22
CA ILE A 153 19.14 6.51 -19.51
C ILE A 153 18.99 6.50 -21.02
N THR A 154 18.18 5.59 -21.52
CA THR A 154 17.86 5.45 -22.94
C THR A 154 16.36 5.61 -23.14
N LEU A 155 15.94 6.51 -24.02
CA LEU A 155 14.57 6.69 -24.47
C LEU A 155 14.50 6.53 -25.99
N GLY A 156 13.87 5.45 -26.46
CA GLY A 156 13.94 5.07 -27.88
C GLY A 156 15.39 4.82 -28.31
N ASP A 157 15.83 5.51 -29.37
CA ASP A 157 17.21 5.42 -29.89
C ASP A 157 18.18 6.41 -29.23
N HIS A 158 17.71 7.22 -28.27
CA HIS A 158 18.52 8.27 -27.64
C HIS A 158 18.97 7.84 -26.25
N GLY A 159 20.29 7.69 -26.06
CA GLY A 159 20.89 7.40 -24.76
C GLY A 159 21.79 8.53 -24.30
N PHE A 160 21.69 8.90 -23.02
CA PHE A 160 22.58 9.88 -22.40
C PHE A 160 23.08 9.38 -21.04
N ASP A 161 24.32 9.73 -20.74
CA ASP A 161 24.95 9.41 -19.47
C ASP A 161 24.55 10.45 -18.41
N VAL A 162 24.32 9.98 -17.20
CA VAL A 162 23.81 10.77 -16.09
C VAL A 162 24.64 10.57 -14.84
N THR A 163 24.69 11.60 -14.01
CA THR A 163 25.16 11.48 -12.62
C THR A 163 23.96 11.48 -11.68
N ILE A 164 23.94 10.54 -10.74
CA ILE A 164 22.85 10.28 -9.83
C ILE A 164 23.35 10.51 -8.40
N GLU A 165 22.58 11.24 -7.63
CA GLU A 165 22.80 11.39 -6.19
C GLU A 165 21.47 11.22 -5.47
N LEU A 166 21.36 10.20 -4.63
CA LEU A 166 20.16 9.87 -3.86
C LEU A 166 20.51 9.84 -2.37
N THR A 167 19.65 10.39 -1.53
CA THR A 167 19.77 10.28 -0.09
C THR A 167 18.69 9.34 0.44
N ARG A 168 19.08 8.46 1.36
CA ARG A 168 18.17 7.55 2.05
C ARG A 168 17.22 8.41 2.85
N ARG A 169 15.93 8.38 2.51
CA ARG A 169 14.92 9.02 3.34
C ARG A 169 14.99 8.33 4.71
N ARG A 170 15.26 9.09 5.79
CA ARG A 170 14.84 8.59 7.10
C ARG A 170 13.33 8.47 6.96
N ARG A 171 12.75 7.29 7.18
CA ARG A 171 11.36 7.29 7.64
C ARG A 171 11.42 8.24 8.82
N ALA A 172 10.82 9.44 8.70
CA ALA A 172 10.59 10.21 9.89
C ALA A 172 9.90 9.21 10.80
N GLU A 173 10.47 8.93 11.97
CA GLU A 173 9.68 8.41 13.06
C GLU A 173 8.71 9.56 13.38
N VAL A 174 7.71 9.71 12.51
CA VAL A 174 6.44 10.28 12.87
C VAL A 174 6.07 9.42 14.06
N PRO A 175 5.96 10.00 15.27
CA PRO A 175 5.50 9.27 16.43
C PRO A 175 4.26 8.51 15.98
N GLN A 176 4.41 7.20 15.80
CA GLN A 176 3.28 6.41 15.35
C GLN A 176 2.36 6.34 16.56
N PRO A 177 1.04 6.49 16.37
CA PRO A 177 0.11 6.24 17.43
C PRO A 177 0.43 4.87 18.03
N GLN A 178 0.90 4.85 19.28
CA GLN A 178 1.15 3.62 20.02
C GLN A 178 -0.20 3.18 20.60
N VAL A 179 -1.15 2.91 19.71
CA VAL A 179 -2.46 2.43 20.12
C VAL A 179 -2.30 0.97 20.50
N GLU A 180 -2.68 0.65 21.73
CA GLU A 180 -2.70 -0.71 22.21
C GLU A 180 -3.71 -1.54 21.39
N GLN A 181 -3.24 -2.63 20.79
CA GLN A 181 -4.07 -3.51 19.96
C GLN A 181 -4.96 -4.38 20.84
N ARG A 182 -6.09 -3.82 21.25
CA ARG A 182 -7.10 -4.49 22.09
C ARG A 182 -8.50 -4.15 21.63
N ILE A 183 -9.45 -5.04 21.90
CA ILE A 183 -10.85 -4.84 21.52
C ILE A 183 -11.42 -3.53 22.09
N GLY A 184 -10.98 -3.14 23.29
CA GLY A 184 -11.38 -1.90 23.95
C GLY A 184 -10.96 -0.62 23.23
N TYR A 185 -10.18 -0.70 22.16
CA TYR A 185 -9.97 0.43 21.26
C TYR A 185 -11.27 0.88 20.58
N PHE A 186 -12.19 -0.04 20.26
CA PHE A 186 -13.43 0.31 19.56
C PHE A 186 -14.50 0.88 20.49
N THR A 187 -14.46 0.57 21.79
CA THR A 187 -15.48 0.95 22.77
C THR A 187 -15.68 2.46 22.84
N GLY A 188 -16.95 2.88 22.89
CA GLY A 188 -17.38 4.28 22.91
C GLY A 188 -18.15 4.71 21.66
N SER A 189 -18.53 5.98 21.62
CA SER A 189 -19.27 6.58 20.50
C SER A 189 -18.33 7.28 19.52
N TRP A 190 -18.56 7.09 18.23
CA TRP A 190 -17.76 7.62 17.14
C TRP A 190 -18.66 8.31 16.13
N THR A 191 -18.36 9.56 15.80
CA THR A 191 -18.92 10.20 14.61
C THR A 191 -18.13 9.78 13.39
N PHE A 192 -18.82 9.53 12.29
CA PHE A 192 -18.17 9.20 11.03
C PHE A 192 -18.75 9.93 9.84
N GLU A 193 -17.88 10.13 8.85
CA GLU A 193 -18.21 10.57 7.51
C GLU A 193 -17.62 9.56 6.53
N TYR A 194 -18.44 9.07 5.60
CA TYR A 194 -18.04 8.16 4.55
C TYR A 194 -18.40 8.75 3.19
N THR A 195 -17.40 8.89 2.32
CA THR A 195 -17.54 9.34 0.92
C THR A 195 -17.28 8.16 -0.01
N GLY A 196 -18.30 7.74 -0.74
CA GLY A 196 -18.21 6.60 -1.65
C GLY A 196 -19.37 6.55 -2.64
N GLY A 197 -19.23 5.67 -3.62
CA GLY A 197 -20.26 5.43 -4.62
C GLY A 197 -21.41 4.57 -4.08
N GLU A 198 -22.61 4.81 -4.60
CA GLU A 198 -23.73 3.86 -4.46
C GLU A 198 -23.36 2.59 -5.23
N PHE A 199 -23.34 1.47 -4.51
CA PHE A 199 -23.02 0.17 -5.09
C PHE A 199 -23.74 -0.95 -4.32
N PRO A 200 -25.05 -1.12 -4.52
CA PRO A 200 -25.78 -2.23 -3.91
C PRO A 200 -25.17 -3.57 -4.35
N PRO A 201 -25.13 -4.57 -3.45
CA PRO A 201 -25.61 -4.54 -2.06
C PRO A 201 -24.60 -3.99 -1.04
N LEU A 202 -23.39 -3.62 -1.45
CA LEU A 202 -22.28 -3.31 -0.53
C LEU A 202 -22.32 -1.89 0.05
N SER A 203 -22.90 -0.93 -0.66
CA SER A 203 -22.87 0.48 -0.30
C SER A 203 -24.12 1.22 -0.76
N ILE A 204 -24.68 2.05 0.12
CA ILE A 204 -25.72 3.04 -0.18
C ILE A 204 -25.13 4.41 -0.58
N GLY A 205 -23.82 4.47 -0.83
CA GLY A 205 -23.13 5.70 -1.21
C GLY A 205 -22.62 6.51 -0.03
N THR A 206 -22.50 7.82 -0.26
CA THR A 206 -21.97 8.78 0.71
C THR A 206 -22.93 8.91 1.89
N ARG A 207 -22.39 8.80 3.11
CA ARG A 207 -23.19 8.75 4.34
C ARG A 207 -22.39 9.21 5.54
N SER A 208 -23.06 9.75 6.54
CA SER A 208 -22.47 10.11 7.82
C SER A 208 -23.39 9.66 8.96
N GLY A 209 -22.86 9.64 10.17
CA GLY A 209 -23.62 9.17 11.32
C GLY A 209 -22.80 9.03 12.57
N THR A 210 -23.35 8.31 13.54
CA THR A 210 -22.68 7.90 14.77
C THR A 210 -22.74 6.40 14.90
N VAL A 211 -21.63 5.78 15.30
CA VAL A 211 -21.58 4.38 15.75
C VAL A 211 -21.20 4.34 17.22
N THR A 212 -21.96 3.61 18.04
CA THR A 212 -21.65 3.42 19.46
C THR A 212 -21.33 1.96 19.71
N PHE A 213 -20.10 1.68 20.14
CA PHE A 213 -19.64 0.35 20.52
C PHE A 213 -19.71 0.15 22.04
N THR A 214 -20.36 -0.93 22.45
CA THR A 214 -20.47 -1.36 23.85
C THR A 214 -19.83 -2.73 24.02
N ASP A 215 -19.10 -2.93 25.11
CA ASP A 215 -18.50 -4.22 25.45
C ASP A 215 -19.59 -5.29 25.63
N ILE A 216 -19.35 -6.47 25.06
CA ILE A 216 -20.18 -7.64 25.32
C ILE A 216 -19.58 -8.39 26.51
N ALA A 217 -20.39 -8.59 27.55
CA ALA A 217 -19.95 -9.27 28.76
C ALA A 217 -19.32 -10.65 28.45
N HIS A 218 -18.23 -10.96 29.16
CA HIS A 218 -17.56 -12.26 29.14
C HIS A 218 -16.95 -12.72 27.81
N GLY A 219 -16.69 -11.81 26.87
CA GLY A 219 -15.99 -12.14 25.63
C GLY A 219 -15.16 -10.99 25.09
N PRO A 220 -14.21 -11.28 24.18
CA PRO A 220 -13.40 -10.25 23.53
C PRO A 220 -14.17 -9.59 22.38
N PHE A 221 -15.40 -9.14 22.65
CA PHE A 221 -16.31 -8.62 21.65
C PHE A 221 -16.90 -7.26 22.06
N VAL A 222 -17.18 -6.43 21.05
CA VAL A 222 -18.00 -5.24 21.17
C VAL A 222 -19.18 -5.32 20.21
N ALA A 223 -20.33 -4.81 20.63
CA ALA A 223 -21.51 -4.62 19.78
C ALA A 223 -21.61 -3.14 19.40
N GLY A 224 -21.77 -2.86 18.11
CA GLY A 224 -21.92 -1.52 17.56
C GLY A 224 -23.35 -1.27 17.10
N GLU A 225 -23.92 -0.14 17.48
CA GLU A 225 -25.15 0.39 16.88
C GLU A 225 -24.80 1.60 16.02
N VAL A 226 -25.16 1.54 14.74
CA VAL A 226 -24.88 2.60 13.75
C VAL A 226 -26.16 3.31 13.42
N PHE A 227 -26.12 4.64 13.47
CA PHE A 227 -27.23 5.51 13.15
C PHE A 227 -26.79 6.64 12.22
N GLY A 228 -27.47 6.76 11.08
CA GLY A 228 -27.46 7.94 10.22
C GLY A 228 -28.85 8.12 9.62
N GLU A 229 -29.20 9.33 9.18
CA GLU A 229 -30.46 9.52 8.44
C GLU A 229 -30.20 9.21 6.95
N PRO A 230 -30.86 8.22 6.30
CA PRO A 230 -32.01 7.40 6.72
C PRO A 230 -31.69 5.90 7.00
N TYR A 231 -30.53 5.55 7.55
CA TYR A 231 -30.06 4.16 7.68
C TYR A 231 -29.62 3.79 9.10
N SER A 232 -29.94 2.56 9.53
CA SER A 232 -29.45 1.99 10.78
C SER A 232 -28.84 0.61 10.52
N GLU A 233 -27.71 0.34 11.18
CA GLU A 233 -26.95 -0.90 11.03
C GLU A 233 -26.54 -1.42 12.41
N THR A 234 -26.27 -2.72 12.51
CA THR A 234 -25.71 -3.31 13.73
C THR A 234 -24.44 -4.04 13.40
N TRP A 235 -23.39 -3.76 14.18
CA TRP A 235 -22.07 -4.33 14.00
C TRP A 235 -21.67 -5.16 15.21
N THR A 236 -20.79 -6.13 15.02
CA THR A 236 -20.14 -6.86 16.11
C THR A 236 -18.70 -7.11 15.72
N ILE A 237 -17.77 -6.74 16.60
CA ILE A 237 -16.35 -6.95 16.39
C ILE A 237 -15.84 -7.86 17.48
N GLY A 238 -15.16 -8.94 17.10
CA GLY A 238 -14.41 -9.82 17.98
C GLY A 238 -12.93 -9.71 17.71
N PHE A 239 -12.10 -9.84 18.75
CA PHE A 239 -10.65 -9.80 18.64
C PHE A 239 -10.00 -11.00 19.33
N ASP A 240 -9.13 -11.70 18.62
CA ASP A 240 -8.23 -12.69 19.18
C ASP A 240 -6.84 -12.08 19.34
N ALA A 241 -6.45 -11.80 20.59
CA ALA A 241 -5.17 -11.20 20.93
C ALA A 241 -3.97 -12.13 20.67
N VAL A 242 -4.17 -13.45 20.68
CA VAL A 242 -3.09 -14.41 20.41
C VAL A 242 -2.79 -14.45 18.91
N ALA A 243 -3.85 -14.53 18.09
CA ALA A 243 -3.73 -14.57 16.64
C ALA A 243 -3.59 -13.19 15.99
N GLN A 244 -3.78 -12.10 16.74
CA GLN A 244 -3.87 -10.72 16.23
C GLN A 244 -4.88 -10.61 15.07
N SER A 245 -6.03 -11.26 15.25
CA SER A 245 -7.07 -11.36 14.22
C SER A 245 -8.40 -10.81 14.73
N LEU A 246 -9.20 -10.26 13.82
CA LEU A 246 -10.54 -9.79 14.12
C LEU A 246 -11.58 -10.54 13.30
N VAL A 247 -12.78 -10.63 13.86
CA VAL A 247 -14.00 -10.96 13.12
C VAL A 247 -14.90 -9.75 13.20
N TRP A 248 -15.36 -9.26 12.06
CA TRP A 248 -16.32 -8.16 11.99
C TRP A 248 -17.58 -8.63 11.30
N HIS A 249 -18.70 -8.58 12.01
CA HIS A 249 -20.02 -8.84 11.47
C HIS A 249 -20.78 -7.53 11.33
N GLU A 250 -21.34 -7.26 10.15
CA GLU A 250 -22.11 -6.05 9.84
C GLU A 250 -23.48 -6.49 9.31
N ALA A 251 -24.56 -6.04 9.93
CA ALA A 251 -25.91 -6.11 9.37
C ALA A 251 -26.26 -4.73 8.80
N LEU A 252 -26.24 -4.64 7.48
CA LEU A 252 -26.44 -3.40 6.73
C LEU A 252 -27.93 -3.03 6.68
N SER A 253 -28.20 -1.74 6.51
CA SER A 253 -29.57 -1.20 6.39
C SER A 253 -30.31 -1.70 5.15
N THR A 254 -29.58 -2.13 4.13
CA THR A 254 -30.07 -2.77 2.90
C THR A 254 -30.49 -4.23 3.10
N GLY A 255 -30.33 -4.77 4.32
CA GLY A 255 -30.73 -6.12 4.71
C GLY A 255 -29.66 -7.19 4.52
N GLN A 256 -28.51 -6.84 3.92
CA GLN A 256 -27.38 -7.76 3.77
C GLN A 256 -26.56 -7.88 5.07
N ARG A 257 -25.87 -9.02 5.19
CA ARG A 257 -24.94 -9.30 6.28
C ARG A 257 -23.55 -9.56 5.72
N LEU A 258 -22.57 -8.80 6.19
CA LEU A 258 -21.17 -9.00 5.86
C LEU A 258 -20.46 -9.63 7.06
N ILE A 259 -19.60 -10.60 6.80
CA ILE A 259 -18.67 -11.16 7.78
C ILE A 259 -17.28 -10.99 7.21
N ALA A 260 -16.43 -10.26 7.91
CA ALA A 260 -15.04 -10.02 7.53
C ALA A 260 -14.06 -10.60 8.54
N LEU A 261 -12.94 -11.10 8.01
CA LEU A 261 -11.77 -11.46 8.79
C LEU A 261 -10.73 -10.35 8.68
N GLY A 262 -10.31 -9.83 9.83
CA GLY A 262 -9.31 -8.79 9.97
C GLY A 262 -7.96 -9.32 10.44
N ASN A 263 -6.88 -8.75 9.93
CA ASN A 263 -5.53 -8.93 10.45
C ASN A 263 -5.06 -7.62 11.09
N TRP A 264 -4.78 -7.65 12.40
CA TRP A 264 -4.28 -6.50 13.17
C TRP A 264 -2.87 -6.76 13.71
N THR A 265 -1.98 -7.28 12.87
CA THR A 265 -0.56 -7.41 13.24
C THR A 265 0.20 -6.08 13.17
N SER A 266 -0.34 -5.07 12.47
CA SER A 266 0.23 -3.74 12.35
C SER A 266 -0.40 -2.77 13.36
N PRO A 267 0.38 -2.01 14.15
CA PRO A 267 -0.18 -1.08 15.15
C PRO A 267 -1.02 0.04 14.52
N ILE A 268 -0.74 0.39 13.26
CA ILE A 268 -1.38 1.51 12.56
C ILE A 268 -2.40 1.06 11.51
N GLY A 269 -2.62 -0.25 11.33
CA GLY A 269 -3.39 -0.76 10.21
C GLY A 269 -4.06 -2.09 10.47
N ILE A 270 -5.32 -2.20 10.07
CA ILE A 270 -6.08 -3.44 10.07
C ILE A 270 -6.61 -3.68 8.67
N THR A 271 -6.31 -4.84 8.10
CA THR A 271 -6.84 -5.23 6.79
C THR A 271 -7.92 -6.26 6.99
N PHE A 272 -9.12 -5.97 6.50
CA PHE A 272 -10.28 -6.83 6.52
C PHE A 272 -10.62 -7.34 5.12
N LEU A 273 -11.08 -8.58 5.04
CA LEU A 273 -11.64 -9.17 3.84
C LEU A 273 -12.94 -9.90 4.19
N THR A 274 -14.02 -9.60 3.47
CA THR A 274 -15.29 -10.31 3.69
C THR A 274 -15.23 -11.72 3.14
N MET A 275 -16.01 -12.62 3.75
CA MET A 275 -16.45 -13.81 3.04
C MET A 275 -17.24 -13.38 1.78
N PRO A 276 -17.12 -14.12 0.67
CA PRO A 276 -17.92 -13.84 -0.52
C PRO A 276 -19.42 -13.87 -0.19
N MET A 277 -20.13 -12.85 -0.65
CA MET A 277 -21.57 -12.73 -0.48
C MET A 277 -22.24 -12.81 -1.85
N GLU A 278 -23.24 -13.69 -1.98
CA GLU A 278 -24.07 -13.74 -3.18
C GLU A 278 -25.23 -12.74 -3.08
N ALA A 279 -25.41 -11.95 -4.13
CA ALA A 279 -26.59 -11.12 -4.33
C ALA A 279 -26.89 -11.00 -5.82
N GLU A 280 -28.16 -11.05 -6.22
CA GLU A 280 -28.58 -10.90 -7.62
C GLU A 280 -27.82 -11.81 -8.61
N GLY A 281 -27.42 -13.02 -8.16
CA GLY A 281 -26.68 -13.98 -8.98
C GLY A 281 -25.20 -13.65 -9.19
N ARG A 282 -24.64 -12.69 -8.46
CA ARG A 282 -23.22 -12.30 -8.50
C ARG A 282 -22.56 -12.47 -7.14
N LEU A 283 -21.25 -12.74 -7.14
CA LEU A 283 -20.44 -12.85 -5.94
C LEU A 283 -19.73 -11.52 -5.65
N PHE A 284 -19.91 -11.00 -4.45
CA PHE A 284 -19.31 -9.77 -3.98
C PHE A 284 -18.30 -10.04 -2.87
N VAL A 285 -17.14 -9.39 -2.93
CA VAL A 285 -16.14 -9.39 -1.86
C VAL A 285 -15.74 -7.96 -1.56
N LEU A 286 -15.76 -7.58 -0.29
CA LEU A 286 -15.29 -6.28 0.19
C LEU A 286 -13.93 -6.44 0.87
N ARG A 287 -13.00 -5.55 0.54
CA ARG A 287 -11.74 -5.35 1.25
C ARG A 287 -11.78 -3.99 1.93
N ARG A 288 -11.52 -3.97 3.24
CA ARG A 288 -11.47 -2.75 4.04
C ARG A 288 -10.09 -2.60 4.68
N LEU A 289 -9.42 -1.50 4.40
CA LEU A 289 -8.22 -1.08 5.13
C LEU A 289 -8.63 -0.04 6.17
N MET A 290 -8.48 -0.38 7.45
CA MET A 290 -8.61 0.58 8.55
C MET A 290 -7.22 1.08 8.94
N GLN A 291 -7.05 2.40 9.03
CA GLN A 291 -5.83 3.03 9.47
C GLN A 291 -6.08 3.72 10.82
N VAL A 292 -5.40 3.24 11.86
CA VAL A 292 -5.48 3.82 13.20
C VAL A 292 -4.61 5.07 13.24
N THR A 293 -5.22 6.25 13.41
CA THR A 293 -4.52 7.54 13.32
C THR A 293 -4.28 8.19 14.68
N SER A 294 -5.07 7.84 15.70
CA SER A 294 -4.83 8.17 17.11
C SER A 294 -5.69 7.26 18.02
N ASP A 295 -5.62 7.43 19.34
CA ASP A 295 -6.51 6.74 20.30
C ASP A 295 -8.00 7.06 20.09
N THR A 296 -8.30 8.17 19.40
CA THR A 296 -9.65 8.71 19.22
C THR A 296 -9.99 8.91 17.75
N SER A 297 -9.20 8.36 16.81
CA SER A 297 -9.49 8.50 15.38
C SER A 297 -8.95 7.36 14.53
N PHE A 298 -9.73 6.95 13.54
CA PHE A 298 -9.29 6.06 12.48
C PHE A 298 -9.93 6.42 11.14
N ALA A 299 -9.30 6.00 10.05
CA ALA A 299 -9.84 6.11 8.71
C ALA A 299 -10.08 4.71 8.14
N VAL A 300 -11.02 4.59 7.21
CA VAL A 300 -11.27 3.36 6.45
C VAL A 300 -11.20 3.62 4.96
N THR A 301 -10.70 2.64 4.23
CA THR A 301 -10.67 2.60 2.77
C THR A 301 -11.30 1.30 2.34
N ASP A 302 -12.45 1.41 1.67
CA ASP A 302 -13.20 0.28 1.15
C ASP A 302 -12.98 0.13 -0.36
N GLU A 303 -12.83 -1.13 -0.76
CA GLU A 303 -12.71 -1.60 -2.13
C GLU A 303 -13.54 -2.87 -2.30
N PHE A 304 -14.03 -3.14 -3.51
CA PHE A 304 -14.85 -4.31 -3.78
C PHE A 304 -14.38 -5.07 -5.02
N SER A 305 -14.67 -6.36 -5.05
CA SER A 305 -14.52 -7.24 -6.22
C SER A 305 -15.88 -7.90 -6.51
N VAL A 306 -16.17 -8.08 -7.80
CA VAL A 306 -17.37 -8.78 -8.28
C VAL A 306 -16.94 -9.97 -9.14
N ASP A 307 -17.51 -11.13 -8.86
CA ASP A 307 -17.27 -12.39 -9.58
C ASP A 307 -15.78 -12.78 -9.69
N GLY A 308 -14.99 -12.40 -8.68
CA GLY A 308 -13.53 -12.65 -8.63
C GLY A 308 -12.69 -11.71 -9.50
N GLY A 309 -13.28 -10.62 -10.03
CA GLY A 309 -12.57 -9.58 -10.76
C GLY A 309 -11.60 -8.76 -9.90
N PRO A 310 -10.86 -7.81 -10.49
CA PRO A 310 -9.95 -6.94 -9.75
C PRO A 310 -10.71 -6.09 -8.73
N PHE A 311 -10.05 -5.78 -7.60
CA PHE A 311 -10.59 -4.85 -6.62
C PHE A 311 -10.67 -3.43 -7.18
N GLN A 312 -11.81 -2.78 -6.97
CA GLN A 312 -12.10 -1.42 -7.38
C GLN A 312 -12.45 -0.58 -6.16
N ARG A 313 -12.17 0.73 -6.26
CA ARG A 313 -12.42 1.67 -5.18
C ARG A 313 -13.91 1.81 -4.89
N LEU A 314 -14.32 1.65 -3.63
CA LEU A 314 -15.70 1.90 -3.19
C LEU A 314 -15.85 3.27 -2.55
N GLY A 315 -15.01 3.57 -1.57
CA GLY A 315 -15.11 4.81 -0.80
C GLY A 315 -14.21 4.87 0.42
N ASN A 316 -14.21 6.01 1.09
CA ASN A 316 -13.39 6.33 2.26
C ASN A 316 -14.27 6.74 3.42
N GLY A 317 -13.88 6.38 4.63
CA GLY A 317 -14.50 6.91 5.84
C GLY A 317 -13.48 7.48 6.82
N ALA A 318 -13.91 8.48 7.58
CA ALA A 318 -13.19 9.03 8.71
C ALA A 318 -14.06 8.89 9.96
N TYR A 319 -13.47 8.39 11.04
CA TYR A 319 -14.14 8.15 12.32
C TYR A 319 -13.40 8.90 13.42
N VAL A 320 -14.15 9.63 14.23
CA VAL A 320 -13.63 10.41 15.36
C VAL A 320 -14.46 10.10 16.59
N ARG A 321 -13.82 9.73 17.69
CA ARG A 321 -14.51 9.43 18.95
C ARG A 321 -15.15 10.70 19.50
N GLN A 322 -16.39 10.59 19.97
CA GLN A 322 -17.07 11.65 20.70
C GLN A 322 -16.46 11.73 22.11
N ASN A 323 -16.11 12.94 22.52
CA ASN A 323 -15.62 13.22 23.87
C ASN A 323 -16.74 13.15 24.91
#